data_AF-A0A239R8Z5-F1
#
_entry.id   AF-A0A239R8Z5-F1
#
_cell.length_a   1.000
_cell.length_b   1.000
_cell.length_c   1.000
_cell.angle_alpha   90.00
_cell.angle_beta   90.00
_cell.angle_gamma   90.00
#
_symmetry.space_group_name_H-M   'P 1'
#
loop_
_entity.id
_entity.type
_entity.pdbx_description
1 polymer ?
#
loop_
_entity_poly.entity_id
_entity_poly.type
_entity_poly.pdbx_seq_one_letter_code
_entity_poly.pdbx_strand_id
1 'polypeptide(L)'
;MIIYKNESFDEERALYGSDDIRVENCRFDGLADGESAMKESRNVMVDSSFFNLRYPFWHNEHLHIKDSEMTDKCRAAIWYSNEIKIENTRMHGIKGLRECKDVEINGCNIISPEFGWSVKNIVMNNSYAESEYFMLRSSELRFDNIRMSGKYAFQYITDSDFKNCRFDTKDAFWHAKNVTIRDSFIKGEYLAWYCDNVTFENCTIIGTQPLCYATNLKLINCKMIEADLSFEKSEVDATLVGDIVSIKNPKSGTIRVKHVDEIIIDDENAKGKIIIN
;
A
#
# COMPACT_ATOMS: atom_id res chain seq x y z
N MET A 1 -29.00 -17.62 8.98
CA MET A 1 -28.61 -16.20 9.09
C MET A 1 -29.26 -15.57 10.31
N ILE A 2 -28.47 -15.18 11.31
CA ILE A 2 -28.92 -14.42 12.50
C ILE A 2 -28.70 -12.93 12.23
N ILE A 3 -29.61 -12.07 12.70
CA ILE A 3 -29.52 -10.61 12.49
C ILE A 3 -29.47 -9.90 13.84
N TYR A 4 -28.41 -9.12 14.06
CA TYR A 4 -28.27 -8.16 15.15
C TYR A 4 -28.49 -6.76 14.58
N LYS A 5 -29.43 -6.01 15.15
CA LYS A 5 -29.83 -4.71 14.60
C LYS A 5 -30.09 -3.68 15.68
N ASN A 6 -29.44 -2.52 15.58
CA ASN A 6 -29.54 -1.43 16.56
C ASN A 6 -29.09 -1.83 17.98
N GLU A 7 -28.19 -2.82 18.06
CA GLU A 7 -27.69 -3.35 19.34
C GLU A 7 -26.40 -2.63 19.77
N SER A 8 -26.11 -2.67 21.07
CA SER A 8 -24.82 -2.23 21.61
C SER A 8 -24.14 -3.39 22.33
N PHE A 9 -22.86 -3.58 22.04
CA PHE A 9 -22.01 -4.58 22.65
C PHE A 9 -20.79 -3.88 23.25
N ASP A 10 -20.47 -4.20 24.50
CA ASP A 10 -19.28 -3.68 25.16
C ASP A 10 -18.48 -4.73 25.92
N GLU A 11 -19.01 -5.95 25.97
CA GLU A 11 -18.44 -7.10 26.62
C GLU A 11 -17.30 -7.75 25.81
N GLU A 12 -16.47 -8.51 26.52
CA GLU A 12 -15.46 -9.38 25.94
C GLU A 12 -16.13 -10.40 25.00
N ARG A 13 -15.69 -10.45 23.73
CA ARG A 13 -16.07 -11.52 22.78
C ARG A 13 -17.59 -11.64 22.53
N ALA A 14 -18.29 -10.51 22.48
CA ALA A 14 -19.75 -10.40 22.30
C ALA A 14 -20.38 -11.39 21.31
N LEU A 15 -19.78 -11.54 20.11
CA LEU A 15 -20.27 -12.39 19.02
C LEU A 15 -19.25 -13.46 18.60
N TYR A 16 -18.42 -13.91 19.54
CA TYR A 16 -17.36 -14.88 19.27
C TYR A 16 -17.86 -16.19 18.66
N GLY A 17 -17.12 -16.71 17.69
CA GLY A 17 -17.42 -18.00 17.05
C GLY A 17 -18.70 -18.01 16.22
N SER A 18 -19.24 -16.84 15.89
CA SER A 18 -20.51 -16.74 15.16
C SER A 18 -20.38 -17.25 13.72
N ASP A 19 -21.46 -17.81 13.20
CA ASP A 19 -21.56 -18.29 11.83
C ASP A 19 -22.87 -17.80 11.21
N ASP A 20 -22.77 -17.24 10.00
CA ASP A 20 -23.89 -16.76 9.21
C ASP A 20 -24.69 -15.67 9.96
N ILE A 21 -24.03 -14.52 10.19
CA ILE A 21 -24.59 -13.39 10.93
C ILE A 21 -24.58 -12.10 10.12
N ARG A 22 -25.54 -11.22 10.44
CA ARG A 22 -25.64 -9.86 9.91
C ARG A 22 -25.75 -8.86 11.05
N VAL A 23 -24.88 -7.87 11.05
CA VAL A 23 -24.75 -6.84 12.08
C VAL A 23 -25.06 -5.50 11.44
N GLU A 24 -26.22 -4.93 11.78
CA GLU A 24 -26.75 -3.72 11.16
C GLU A 24 -26.91 -2.59 12.18
N ASN A 25 -26.29 -1.45 11.93
CA ASN A 25 -26.43 -0.28 12.80
C ASN A 25 -26.14 -0.58 14.29
N CYS A 26 -25.15 -1.44 14.54
CA CYS A 26 -24.74 -1.80 15.89
C CYS A 26 -23.55 -0.96 16.35
N ARG A 27 -23.37 -0.86 17.67
CA ARG A 27 -22.20 -0.23 18.29
C ARG A 27 -21.40 -1.25 19.09
N PHE A 28 -20.10 -1.29 18.88
CA PHE A 28 -19.12 -2.01 19.70
C PHE A 28 -18.33 -0.98 20.50
N ASP A 29 -18.88 -0.59 21.64
CA ASP A 29 -18.45 0.56 22.45
C ASP A 29 -19.16 0.53 23.81
N GLY A 30 -18.44 0.81 24.90
CA GLY A 30 -19.03 0.92 26.22
C GLY A 30 -18.01 0.82 27.36
N LEU A 31 -18.50 0.78 28.59
CA LEU A 31 -17.67 0.88 29.80
C LEU A 31 -16.96 -0.42 30.15
N ALA A 32 -17.47 -1.56 29.67
CA ALA A 32 -16.84 -2.85 29.91
C ALA A 32 -15.51 -3.03 29.16
N ASP A 33 -15.21 -2.17 28.18
CA ASP A 33 -13.94 -2.15 27.43
C ASP A 33 -13.50 -3.53 26.92
N GLY A 34 -14.46 -4.32 26.46
CA GLY A 34 -14.22 -5.64 25.89
C GLY A 34 -13.38 -5.60 24.62
N GLU A 35 -12.95 -6.78 24.17
CA GLU A 35 -12.20 -6.93 22.92
C GLU A 35 -12.63 -8.17 22.12
N SER A 36 -12.14 -8.26 20.89
CA SER A 36 -12.27 -9.47 20.07
C SER A 36 -13.72 -9.86 19.74
N ALA A 37 -14.57 -8.85 19.51
CA ALA A 37 -16.03 -9.02 19.40
C ALA A 37 -16.48 -10.15 18.46
N MET A 38 -15.87 -10.28 17.27
CA MET A 38 -16.23 -11.29 16.28
C MET A 38 -15.07 -12.24 15.98
N LYS A 39 -14.20 -12.49 16.97
CA LYS A 39 -13.09 -13.42 16.78
C LYS A 39 -13.60 -14.83 16.44
N GLU A 40 -12.89 -15.53 15.54
CA GLU A 40 -13.17 -16.89 15.07
C GLU A 40 -14.56 -17.06 14.42
N SER A 41 -15.09 -16.00 13.81
CA SER A 41 -16.42 -16.02 13.17
C SER A 41 -16.33 -16.17 11.66
N ARG A 42 -17.35 -16.71 11.02
CA ARG A 42 -17.42 -16.89 9.56
C ARG A 42 -18.77 -16.43 8.98
N ASN A 43 -18.80 -16.10 7.69
CA ASN A 43 -19.99 -15.61 6.99
C ASN A 43 -20.60 -14.39 7.73
N VAL A 44 -19.77 -13.35 7.92
CA VAL A 44 -20.13 -12.17 8.71
C VAL A 44 -20.39 -10.99 7.77
N MET A 45 -21.60 -10.45 7.82
CA MET A 45 -21.95 -9.20 7.16
C MET A 45 -22.11 -8.08 8.18
N VAL A 46 -21.39 -6.98 8.00
CA VAL A 46 -21.45 -5.78 8.83
C VAL A 46 -21.85 -4.60 7.97
N ASP A 47 -22.90 -3.90 8.37
CA ASP A 47 -23.44 -2.73 7.68
C ASP A 47 -23.70 -1.60 8.68
N SER A 48 -23.27 -0.39 8.33
CA SER A 48 -23.57 0.85 9.07
C SER A 48 -23.22 0.80 10.55
N SER A 49 -22.16 0.08 10.94
CA SER A 49 -21.84 -0.19 12.34
C SER A 49 -20.60 0.56 12.82
N PHE A 50 -20.53 0.79 14.13
CA PHE A 50 -19.47 1.58 14.76
C PHE A 50 -18.63 0.72 15.70
N PHE A 51 -17.32 0.72 15.53
CA PHE A 51 -16.36 -0.04 16.31
C PHE A 51 -15.39 0.89 17.03
N ASN A 52 -15.41 0.86 18.37
CA ASN A 52 -14.57 1.66 19.24
C ASN A 52 -13.79 0.81 20.25
N LEU A 53 -13.82 -0.51 20.07
CA LEU A 53 -13.19 -1.50 20.93
C LEU A 53 -12.13 -2.30 20.16
N ARG A 54 -11.21 -2.90 20.92
CA ARG A 54 -10.01 -3.52 20.37
C ARG A 54 -10.33 -4.80 19.61
N TYR A 55 -9.57 -5.04 18.54
CA TYR A 55 -9.47 -6.35 17.87
C TYR A 55 -10.78 -6.91 17.28
N PRO A 56 -11.66 -6.11 16.67
CA PRO A 56 -13.01 -6.55 16.30
C PRO A 56 -13.05 -7.82 15.42
N PHE A 57 -12.13 -7.98 14.47
CA PHE A 57 -12.15 -9.07 13.49
C PHE A 57 -10.84 -9.87 13.48
N TRP A 58 -10.81 -11.02 14.14
CA TRP A 58 -9.63 -11.89 14.20
C TRP A 58 -10.01 -13.32 13.83
N HIS A 59 -9.23 -13.97 12.96
CA HIS A 59 -9.51 -15.33 12.47
C HIS A 59 -10.89 -15.45 11.79
N ASN A 60 -11.24 -14.49 10.93
CA ASN A 60 -12.50 -14.50 10.21
C ASN A 60 -12.39 -15.10 8.79
N GLU A 61 -13.50 -15.68 8.33
CA GLU A 61 -13.67 -16.21 6.97
C GLU A 61 -14.96 -15.66 6.35
N HIS A 62 -14.92 -15.17 5.11
CA HIS A 62 -16.04 -14.50 4.44
C HIS A 62 -16.57 -13.30 5.26
N LEU A 63 -15.72 -12.28 5.40
CA LEU A 63 -16.03 -11.07 6.15
C LEU A 63 -16.36 -9.92 5.20
N HIS A 64 -17.58 -9.40 5.27
CA HIS A 64 -18.01 -8.22 4.50
C HIS A 64 -18.35 -7.07 5.44
N ILE A 65 -17.65 -5.95 5.31
CA ILE A 65 -17.84 -4.73 6.09
C ILE A 65 -18.20 -3.58 5.14
N LYS A 66 -19.29 -2.88 5.44
CA LYS A 66 -19.80 -1.80 4.60
C LYS A 66 -20.28 -0.61 5.42
N ASP A 67 -20.02 0.59 4.90
CA ASP A 67 -20.54 1.87 5.42
C ASP A 67 -20.28 2.04 6.94
N SER A 68 -19.15 1.54 7.44
CA SER A 68 -18.87 1.42 8.87
C SER A 68 -17.71 2.31 9.32
N GLU A 69 -17.50 2.41 10.63
CA GLU A 69 -16.39 3.17 11.22
C GLU A 69 -15.66 2.34 12.27
N MET A 70 -14.34 2.24 12.12
CA MET A 70 -13.41 1.71 13.11
C MET A 70 -12.52 2.85 13.58
N THR A 71 -12.56 3.15 14.88
CA THR A 71 -11.78 4.25 15.46
C THR A 71 -10.34 3.84 15.76
N ASP A 72 -9.51 4.80 16.15
CA ASP A 72 -8.14 4.59 16.61
C ASP A 72 -8.04 3.59 17.78
N LYS A 73 -9.11 3.45 18.58
CA LYS A 73 -9.19 2.47 19.68
C LYS A 73 -9.27 1.02 19.22
N CYS A 74 -9.63 0.74 17.96
CA CYS A 74 -9.62 -0.63 17.46
C CYS A 74 -8.23 -1.28 17.51
N ARG A 75 -7.18 -0.47 17.54
CA ARG A 75 -5.76 -0.85 17.64
C ARG A 75 -5.27 -1.78 16.54
N ALA A 76 -5.75 -3.01 16.46
CA ALA A 76 -5.44 -3.99 15.41
C ALA A 76 -6.73 -4.59 14.85
N ALA A 77 -7.34 -3.87 13.90
CA ALA A 77 -8.75 -4.07 13.54
C ALA A 77 -9.06 -5.43 12.91
N ILE A 78 -8.20 -5.88 11.98
CA ILE A 78 -8.39 -7.10 11.20
C ILE A 78 -7.10 -7.91 11.16
N TRP A 79 -7.15 -9.19 11.57
CA TRP A 79 -5.99 -10.08 11.63
C TRP A 79 -6.35 -11.53 11.26
N TYR A 80 -5.43 -12.24 10.61
CA TYR A 80 -5.52 -13.69 10.35
C TYR A 80 -6.81 -14.10 9.64
N SER A 81 -7.32 -13.21 8.77
CA SER A 81 -8.63 -13.36 8.17
C SER A 81 -8.50 -13.52 6.66
N ASN A 82 -9.48 -14.19 6.05
CA ASN A 82 -9.48 -14.50 4.63
C ASN A 82 -10.84 -14.25 3.99
N GLU A 83 -10.81 -13.89 2.70
CA GLU A 83 -11.99 -13.53 1.90
C GLU A 83 -12.74 -12.35 2.52
N ILE A 84 -12.10 -11.18 2.44
CA ILE A 84 -12.52 -9.97 3.14
C ILE A 84 -12.94 -8.93 2.11
N LYS A 85 -14.12 -8.34 2.28
CA LYS A 85 -14.59 -7.21 1.50
C LYS A 85 -14.88 -6.02 2.40
N ILE A 86 -14.32 -4.86 2.09
CA ILE A 86 -14.49 -3.62 2.87
C ILE A 86 -14.87 -2.48 1.94
N GLU A 87 -16.02 -1.86 2.20
CA GLU A 87 -16.59 -0.82 1.33
C GLU A 87 -16.97 0.41 2.15
N ASN A 88 -16.62 1.61 1.64
CA ASN A 88 -17.03 2.90 2.18
C ASN A 88 -16.80 3.06 3.70
N THR A 89 -15.72 2.47 4.21
CA THR A 89 -15.49 2.35 5.65
C THR A 89 -14.29 3.19 6.08
N ARG A 90 -14.41 3.79 7.27
CA ARG A 90 -13.26 4.42 7.94
C ARG A 90 -12.53 3.36 8.76
N MET A 91 -11.23 3.23 8.51
CA MET A 91 -10.37 2.24 9.17
C MET A 91 -9.23 2.94 9.88
N HIS A 92 -9.43 3.27 11.15
CA HIS A 92 -8.42 3.88 11.99
C HIS A 92 -7.88 2.87 13.00
N GLY A 93 -6.67 3.12 13.49
CA GLY A 93 -6.01 2.22 14.44
C GLY A 93 -4.50 2.30 14.34
N ILE A 94 -3.81 1.58 15.21
CA ILE A 94 -2.34 1.48 15.15
C ILE A 94 -1.94 0.50 14.03
N LYS A 95 -2.74 -0.56 13.85
CA LYS A 95 -2.55 -1.70 12.97
C LYS A 95 -3.87 -2.02 12.26
N GLY A 96 -3.78 -2.39 10.99
CA GLY A 96 -4.92 -2.91 10.24
C GLY A 96 -4.48 -3.91 9.19
N LEU A 97 -5.33 -4.92 8.94
CA LEU A 97 -5.15 -5.92 7.90
C LEU A 97 -3.78 -6.65 7.99
N ARG A 98 -3.62 -7.48 9.02
CA ARG A 98 -2.37 -8.21 9.28
C ARG A 98 -2.52 -9.68 8.90
N GLU A 99 -1.58 -10.19 8.10
CA GLU A 99 -1.54 -11.61 7.73
C GLU A 99 -2.90 -12.10 7.18
N CYS A 100 -3.49 -11.30 6.30
CA CYS A 100 -4.78 -11.58 5.68
C CYS A 100 -4.60 -12.03 4.23
N LYS A 101 -5.63 -12.68 3.67
CA LYS A 101 -5.61 -13.18 2.29
C LYS A 101 -6.93 -12.90 1.57
N ASP A 102 -6.86 -12.62 0.26
CA ASP A 102 -8.02 -12.41 -0.60
C ASP A 102 -8.89 -11.24 -0.09
N VAL A 103 -8.37 -10.02 -0.27
CA VAL A 103 -8.93 -8.79 0.30
C VAL A 103 -9.39 -7.83 -0.80
N GLU A 104 -10.59 -7.30 -0.68
CA GLU A 104 -11.13 -6.24 -1.53
C GLU A 104 -11.44 -4.99 -0.68
N ILE A 105 -10.87 -3.84 -1.05
CA ILE A 105 -11.11 -2.55 -0.39
C ILE A 105 -11.57 -1.54 -1.44
N ASN A 106 -12.69 -0.87 -1.19
CA ASN A 106 -13.19 0.17 -2.09
C ASN A 106 -13.77 1.37 -1.33
N GLY A 107 -13.42 2.58 -1.76
CA GLY A 107 -14.01 3.81 -1.20
C GLY A 107 -13.66 4.07 0.27
N CYS A 108 -12.54 3.52 0.78
CA CYS A 108 -12.22 3.56 2.20
C CYS A 108 -11.28 4.71 2.56
N ASN A 109 -11.35 5.15 3.82
CA ASN A 109 -10.42 6.09 4.43
C ASN A 109 -9.62 5.37 5.52
N ILE A 110 -8.31 5.24 5.32
CA ILE A 110 -7.42 4.48 6.18
C ILE A 110 -6.45 5.44 6.85
N ILE A 111 -6.37 5.39 8.18
CA ILE A 111 -5.36 6.11 8.96
C ILE A 111 -4.78 5.11 9.95
N SER A 112 -3.62 4.56 9.61
CA SER A 112 -2.99 3.52 10.41
C SER A 112 -1.48 3.52 10.24
N PRO A 113 -0.70 3.75 11.30
CA PRO A 113 0.76 3.67 11.26
C PRO A 113 1.28 2.38 10.62
N GLU A 114 0.65 1.24 10.88
CA GLU A 114 0.97 -0.04 10.22
C GLU A 114 -0.26 -0.59 9.51
N PHE A 115 -0.24 -0.71 8.18
CA PHE A 115 -1.40 -1.24 7.47
C PHE A 115 -1.03 -2.24 6.38
N GLY A 116 -1.76 -3.35 6.31
CA GLY A 116 -1.66 -4.31 5.22
C GLY A 116 -0.38 -5.14 5.21
N TRP A 117 0.17 -5.49 6.38
CA TRP A 117 1.44 -6.24 6.44
C TRP A 117 1.21 -7.74 6.21
N SER A 118 2.09 -8.35 5.41
CA SER A 118 2.04 -9.76 5.03
C SER A 118 0.69 -10.18 4.45
N VAL A 119 0.06 -9.30 3.69
CA VAL A 119 -1.21 -9.56 3.01
C VAL A 119 -0.95 -10.19 1.65
N LYS A 120 -1.75 -11.19 1.30
CA LYS A 120 -1.68 -11.83 -0.02
C LYS A 120 -2.96 -11.60 -0.80
N ASN A 121 -2.82 -11.21 -2.07
CA ASN A 121 -3.93 -10.96 -2.98
C ASN A 121 -4.90 -9.91 -2.45
N ILE A 122 -4.53 -8.62 -2.62
CA ILE A 122 -5.39 -7.50 -2.27
C ILE A 122 -5.68 -6.62 -3.47
N VAL A 123 -6.96 -6.33 -3.66
CA VAL A 123 -7.44 -5.32 -4.61
C VAL A 123 -7.90 -4.10 -3.81
N MET A 124 -7.36 -2.93 -4.13
CA MET A 124 -7.77 -1.67 -3.48
C MET A 124 -8.13 -0.63 -4.53
N ASN A 125 -9.31 -0.02 -4.40
CA ASN A 125 -9.81 0.98 -5.35
C ASN A 125 -10.30 2.24 -4.63
N ASN A 126 -10.12 3.40 -5.27
CA ASN A 126 -10.78 4.66 -4.88
C ASN A 126 -10.63 5.02 -3.39
N SER A 127 -9.46 4.77 -2.82
CA SER A 127 -9.25 4.86 -1.38
C SER A 127 -8.12 5.82 -1.03
N TYR A 128 -8.17 6.32 0.21
CA TYR A 128 -7.14 7.15 0.81
C TYR A 128 -6.46 6.39 1.96
N ALA A 129 -5.13 6.49 2.06
CA ALA A 129 -4.37 5.93 3.17
C ALA A 129 -3.34 6.92 3.72
N GLU A 130 -3.26 7.03 5.04
CA GLU A 130 -2.15 7.65 5.76
C GLU A 130 -1.48 6.60 6.64
N SER A 131 -0.18 6.36 6.44
CA SER A 131 0.52 5.25 7.11
C SER A 131 2.03 5.46 7.21
N GLU A 132 2.63 5.02 8.32
CA GLU A 132 4.10 5.00 8.41
C GLU A 132 4.67 3.81 7.64
N TYR A 133 4.10 2.61 7.80
CA TYR A 133 4.47 1.39 7.09
C TYR A 133 3.25 0.79 6.38
N PHE A 134 3.20 0.97 5.07
CA PHE A 134 2.08 0.55 4.24
C PHE A 134 2.46 -0.66 3.38
N MET A 135 1.68 -1.74 3.48
CA MET A 135 1.83 -2.96 2.68
C MET A 135 3.19 -3.67 2.81
N LEU A 136 3.77 -3.66 4.01
CA LEU A 136 5.07 -4.31 4.28
C LEU A 136 4.99 -5.83 4.02
N ARG A 137 5.89 -6.35 3.17
CA ARG A 137 6.02 -7.80 2.85
C ARG A 137 4.76 -8.46 2.29
N SER A 138 3.96 -7.68 1.57
CA SER A 138 2.72 -8.15 0.95
C SER A 138 2.93 -8.53 -0.52
N SER A 139 2.09 -9.40 -1.07
CA SER A 139 2.22 -9.88 -2.45
C SER A 139 0.89 -9.86 -3.18
N GLU A 140 0.93 -9.79 -4.51
CA GLU A 140 -0.27 -9.83 -5.36
C GLU A 140 -1.19 -8.61 -5.10
N LEU A 141 -0.61 -7.40 -5.03
CA LEU A 141 -1.34 -6.15 -4.82
C LEU A 141 -1.84 -5.59 -6.15
N ARG A 142 -3.12 -5.17 -6.23
CA ARG A 142 -3.72 -4.56 -7.43
C ARG A 142 -4.46 -3.29 -7.05
N PHE A 143 -3.81 -2.14 -7.22
CA PHE A 143 -4.32 -0.86 -6.73
C PHE A 143 -4.69 0.08 -7.88
N ASP A 144 -5.89 0.65 -7.83
CA ASP A 144 -6.36 1.65 -8.78
C ASP A 144 -6.91 2.89 -8.06
N ASN A 145 -6.47 4.08 -8.48
CA ASN A 145 -6.94 5.36 -7.94
C ASN A 145 -6.75 5.46 -6.42
N ILE A 146 -5.52 5.16 -5.96
CA ILE A 146 -5.15 5.26 -4.54
C ILE A 146 -4.36 6.54 -4.29
N ARG A 147 -4.74 7.25 -3.23
CA ARG A 147 -3.97 8.37 -2.69
C ARG A 147 -3.38 7.92 -1.36
N MET A 148 -2.06 7.96 -1.25
CA MET A 148 -1.39 7.57 -0.02
C MET A 148 -0.33 8.59 0.39
N SER A 149 -0.30 8.92 1.67
CA SER A 149 0.79 9.68 2.30
C SER A 149 1.44 8.89 3.43
N GLY A 150 2.76 9.00 3.58
CA GLY A 150 3.46 8.19 4.57
C GLY A 150 4.97 8.29 4.62
N LYS A 151 5.60 7.27 5.22
CA LYS A 151 7.07 7.19 5.30
C LYS A 151 7.66 5.99 4.57
N TYR A 152 7.10 4.80 4.72
CA TYR A 152 7.70 3.55 4.25
C TYR A 152 6.65 2.71 3.54
N ALA A 153 6.38 3.05 2.28
CA ALA A 153 5.37 2.35 1.48
C ALA A 153 5.98 1.17 0.71
N PHE A 154 5.27 0.05 0.66
CA PHE A 154 5.53 -1.05 -0.27
C PHE A 154 6.94 -1.67 -0.14
N GLN A 155 7.48 -1.77 1.08
CA GLN A 155 8.75 -2.44 1.28
C GLN A 155 8.59 -3.97 1.17
N TYR A 156 9.49 -4.60 0.42
CA TYR A 156 9.56 -6.05 0.19
C TYR A 156 8.30 -6.65 -0.46
N ILE A 157 7.58 -5.88 -1.27
CA ILE A 157 6.39 -6.40 -1.98
C ILE A 157 6.78 -7.20 -3.21
N THR A 158 5.91 -8.14 -3.61
CA THR A 158 6.10 -8.88 -4.86
C THR A 158 4.85 -8.93 -5.73
N ASP A 159 5.05 -9.09 -7.04
CA ASP A 159 4.02 -9.47 -8.01
C ASP A 159 2.80 -8.53 -7.97
N SER A 160 3.03 -7.24 -8.17
CA SER A 160 2.02 -6.20 -7.87
C SER A 160 1.86 -5.16 -8.98
N ASP A 161 0.64 -4.64 -9.13
CA ASP A 161 0.26 -3.65 -10.13
C ASP A 161 -0.41 -2.43 -9.49
N PHE A 162 0.03 -1.24 -9.90
CA PHE A 162 -0.48 0.04 -9.43
C PHE A 162 -0.86 0.91 -10.62
N LYS A 163 -2.04 1.54 -10.58
CA LYS A 163 -2.55 2.38 -11.66
C LYS A 163 -3.26 3.62 -11.12
N ASN A 164 -3.09 4.76 -11.79
CA ASN A 164 -3.78 6.02 -11.46
C ASN A 164 -3.54 6.47 -10.00
N CYS A 165 -2.38 6.16 -9.43
CA CYS A 165 -2.11 6.39 -8.02
C CYS A 165 -1.38 7.71 -7.78
N ARG A 166 -1.50 8.23 -6.56
CA ARG A 166 -0.70 9.34 -6.04
C ARG A 166 -0.08 8.93 -4.71
N PHE A 167 1.24 8.84 -4.68
CA PHE A 167 2.01 8.50 -3.49
C PHE A 167 2.89 9.68 -3.07
N ASP A 168 2.74 10.11 -1.81
CA ASP A 168 3.58 11.13 -1.17
C ASP A 168 4.22 10.49 0.08
N THR A 169 5.38 9.88 -0.10
CA THR A 169 5.98 9.04 0.93
C THR A 169 7.48 9.26 0.97
N LYS A 170 8.09 9.15 2.15
CA LYS A 170 9.54 9.27 2.25
C LYS A 170 10.23 8.21 1.41
N ASP A 171 9.98 6.92 1.64
CA ASP A 171 10.51 5.80 0.86
C ASP A 171 9.35 5.02 0.23
N ALA A 172 9.57 4.45 -0.95
CA ALA A 172 8.60 3.57 -1.60
C ALA A 172 9.25 2.43 -2.37
N PHE A 173 8.63 1.27 -2.42
CA PHE A 173 9.03 0.14 -3.28
C PHE A 173 10.44 -0.41 -3.02
N TRP A 174 10.94 -0.23 -1.80
CA TRP A 174 12.24 -0.78 -1.42
C TRP A 174 12.20 -2.32 -1.51
N HIS A 175 13.17 -2.94 -2.19
CA HIS A 175 13.21 -4.39 -2.43
C HIS A 175 11.94 -4.95 -3.11
N ALA A 176 11.19 -4.12 -3.83
CA ALA A 176 10.05 -4.58 -4.60
C ALA A 176 10.50 -5.51 -5.73
N LYS A 177 9.72 -6.57 -5.99
CA LYS A 177 10.01 -7.53 -7.06
C LYS A 177 8.81 -7.78 -7.97
N ASN A 178 9.02 -7.78 -9.29
CA ASN A 178 7.94 -8.00 -10.27
C ASN A 178 6.79 -6.99 -10.07
N VAL A 179 7.09 -5.69 -10.10
CA VAL A 179 6.09 -4.65 -9.85
C VAL A 179 5.94 -3.74 -11.06
N THR A 180 4.70 -3.42 -11.44
CA THR A 180 4.43 -2.40 -12.45
C THR A 180 3.59 -1.25 -11.90
N ILE A 181 4.03 -0.02 -12.18
CA ILE A 181 3.36 1.21 -11.78
C ILE A 181 3.05 2.01 -13.05
N ARG A 182 1.77 2.37 -13.25
CA ARG A 182 1.29 3.04 -14.46
C ARG A 182 0.52 4.30 -14.15
N ASP A 183 0.67 5.32 -15.00
CA ASP A 183 -0.15 6.54 -15.00
C ASP A 183 -0.22 7.20 -13.61
N SER A 184 0.89 7.19 -12.87
CA SER A 184 0.91 7.53 -11.45
C SER A 184 1.88 8.66 -11.12
N PHE A 185 1.59 9.34 -10.02
CA PHE A 185 2.45 10.37 -9.43
C PHE A 185 3.10 9.84 -8.16
N ILE A 186 4.42 9.94 -8.07
CA ILE A 186 5.20 9.49 -6.91
C ILE A 186 6.11 10.63 -6.50
N LYS A 187 5.98 11.06 -5.25
CA LYS A 187 6.87 12.02 -4.60
C LYS A 187 7.49 11.36 -3.38
N GLY A 188 8.81 11.39 -3.30
CA GLY A 188 9.55 10.78 -2.23
C GLY A 188 11.06 10.81 -2.40
N GLU A 189 11.74 10.34 -1.37
CA GLU A 189 13.15 10.04 -1.33
C GLU A 189 13.36 8.54 -1.62
N TYR A 190 14.53 8.14 -2.10
CA TYR A 190 14.93 6.72 -2.13
C TYR A 190 13.94 5.74 -2.81
N LEU A 191 13.25 6.19 -3.87
CA LEU A 191 12.25 5.40 -4.58
C LEU A 191 12.86 4.11 -5.17
N ALA A 192 12.22 2.97 -4.94
CA ALA A 192 12.52 1.67 -5.53
C ALA A 192 13.96 1.18 -5.36
N TRP A 193 14.58 1.52 -4.23
CA TRP A 193 15.92 1.04 -3.92
C TRP A 193 15.98 -0.50 -3.87
N TYR A 194 17.01 -1.08 -4.49
CA TYR A 194 17.23 -2.52 -4.57
C TYR A 194 16.07 -3.33 -5.16
N CYS A 195 15.23 -2.72 -5.98
CA CYS A 195 14.14 -3.43 -6.64
C CYS A 195 14.65 -4.37 -7.74
N ASP A 196 13.89 -5.42 -8.05
CA ASP A 196 14.19 -6.35 -9.13
C ASP A 196 12.97 -6.50 -10.05
N ASN A 197 13.13 -6.25 -11.34
CA ASN A 197 12.06 -6.33 -12.33
C ASN A 197 10.89 -5.39 -11.97
N VAL A 198 11.18 -4.09 -11.93
CA VAL A 198 10.18 -3.04 -11.70
C VAL A 198 10.04 -2.17 -12.94
N THR A 199 8.80 -1.93 -13.35
CA THR A 199 8.47 -1.07 -14.49
C THR A 199 7.64 0.14 -14.05
N PHE A 200 8.07 1.33 -14.45
CA PHE A 200 7.27 2.55 -14.39
C PHE A 200 6.85 2.95 -15.80
N GLU A 201 5.57 3.25 -16.00
CA GLU A 201 5.01 3.63 -17.30
C GLU A 201 4.14 4.89 -17.16
N ASN A 202 4.45 5.94 -17.92
CA ASN A 202 3.76 7.24 -17.90
C ASN A 202 3.69 7.87 -16.50
N CYS A 203 4.72 7.65 -15.67
CA CYS A 203 4.74 8.15 -14.31
C CYS A 203 5.41 9.54 -14.20
N THR A 204 5.02 10.30 -13.19
CA THR A 204 5.76 11.47 -12.73
C THR A 204 6.40 11.15 -11.39
N ILE A 205 7.72 11.30 -11.31
CA ILE A 205 8.54 10.99 -10.14
C ILE A 205 9.21 12.28 -9.69
N ILE A 206 9.15 12.56 -8.38
CA ILE A 206 9.77 13.73 -7.75
C ILE A 206 10.57 13.29 -6.52
N GLY A 207 11.80 13.78 -6.41
CA GLY A 207 12.59 13.74 -5.17
C GLY A 207 13.97 13.10 -5.33
N THR A 208 14.68 12.95 -4.20
CA THR A 208 16.12 12.69 -4.21
C THR A 208 16.47 11.21 -4.26
N GLN A 209 17.57 10.90 -4.97
CA GLN A 209 18.15 9.57 -5.08
C GLN A 209 17.14 8.48 -5.46
N PRO A 210 16.26 8.66 -6.45
CA PRO A 210 15.36 7.60 -6.85
C PRO A 210 16.11 6.54 -7.68
N LEU A 211 15.61 5.31 -7.60
CA LEU A 211 15.91 4.20 -8.51
C LEU A 211 17.34 3.67 -8.43
N CYS A 212 17.94 3.66 -7.23
CA CYS A 212 19.31 3.18 -7.01
C CYS A 212 19.36 1.68 -6.68
N TYR A 213 20.47 1.04 -7.03
CA TYR A 213 20.79 -0.38 -6.79
C TYR A 213 19.77 -1.35 -7.41
N ALA A 214 19.03 -0.92 -8.42
CA ALA A 214 17.96 -1.69 -9.04
C ALA A 214 18.48 -2.67 -10.10
N THR A 215 17.82 -3.82 -10.24
CA THR A 215 18.04 -4.77 -11.34
C THR A 215 16.80 -4.88 -12.22
N ASN A 216 16.99 -5.04 -13.53
CA ASN A 216 15.90 -5.13 -14.50
C ASN A 216 14.90 -3.95 -14.38
N LEU A 217 15.39 -2.74 -14.16
CA LEU A 217 14.56 -1.56 -14.01
C LEU A 217 14.15 -1.00 -15.38
N LYS A 218 12.85 -0.71 -15.56
CA LYS A 218 12.33 -0.11 -16.78
C LYS A 218 11.54 1.15 -16.53
N LEU A 219 11.83 2.22 -17.27
CA LEU A 219 11.05 3.45 -17.28
C LEU A 219 10.59 3.75 -18.70
N ILE A 220 9.28 3.92 -18.87
CA ILE A 220 8.64 4.20 -20.16
C ILE A 220 7.89 5.52 -20.03
N ASN A 221 8.30 6.54 -20.77
CA ASN A 221 7.66 7.86 -20.81
C ASN A 221 7.52 8.54 -19.44
N CYS A 222 8.52 8.38 -18.56
CA CYS A 222 8.47 8.94 -17.20
C CYS A 222 9.04 10.36 -17.13
N LYS A 223 8.44 11.22 -16.30
CA LYS A 223 9.00 12.54 -15.94
C LYS A 223 9.72 12.43 -14.60
N MET A 224 10.92 13.03 -14.51
CA MET A 224 11.79 12.98 -13.32
C MET A 224 12.05 14.41 -12.83
N ILE A 225 11.08 15.00 -12.14
CA ILE A 225 11.11 16.41 -11.74
C ILE A 225 11.91 16.55 -10.46
N GLU A 226 12.86 17.50 -10.41
CA GLU A 226 13.71 17.73 -9.23
C GLU A 226 14.45 16.46 -8.74
N ALA A 227 14.62 15.48 -9.63
CA ALA A 227 15.23 14.21 -9.30
C ALA A 227 16.74 14.26 -9.50
N ASP A 228 17.47 14.18 -8.39
CA ASP A 228 18.92 14.15 -8.35
C ASP A 228 19.45 12.76 -8.00
N LEU A 229 20.75 12.55 -8.24
CA LEU A 229 21.51 11.37 -7.84
C LEU A 229 20.85 10.05 -8.25
N SER A 230 20.14 10.06 -9.38
CA SER A 230 19.30 8.97 -9.81
C SER A 230 20.12 7.83 -10.42
N PHE A 231 19.60 6.60 -10.31
CA PHE A 231 20.10 5.39 -10.99
C PHE A 231 21.45 4.82 -10.50
N GLU A 232 21.96 5.23 -9.33
CA GLU A 232 23.24 4.74 -8.82
C GLU A 232 23.27 3.22 -8.76
N LYS A 233 24.25 2.60 -9.45
CA LYS A 233 24.47 1.16 -9.49
C LYS A 233 23.30 0.33 -10.04
N SER A 234 22.41 0.96 -10.82
CA SER A 234 21.24 0.29 -11.39
C SER A 234 21.46 -0.26 -12.80
N GLU A 235 20.80 -1.38 -13.10
CA GLU A 235 20.64 -1.95 -14.44
C GLU A 235 19.30 -1.45 -15.01
N VAL A 236 19.36 -0.52 -15.98
CA VAL A 236 18.20 0.30 -16.33
C VAL A 236 17.98 0.43 -17.84
N ASP A 237 16.73 0.31 -18.29
CA ASP A 237 16.27 0.79 -19.60
C ASP A 237 15.22 1.88 -19.40
N ALA A 238 15.62 3.13 -19.59
CA ALA A 238 14.80 4.30 -19.32
C ALA A 238 14.61 5.16 -20.56
N THR A 239 13.36 5.59 -20.78
CA THR A 239 13.00 6.70 -21.66
C THR A 239 12.31 7.76 -20.84
N LEU A 240 13.01 8.88 -20.62
CA LEU A 240 12.55 10.00 -19.82
C LEU A 240 11.94 11.09 -20.71
N VAL A 241 10.92 11.76 -20.18
CA VAL A 241 10.26 12.89 -20.81
C VAL A 241 10.62 14.15 -20.04
N GLY A 242 11.37 15.03 -20.68
CA GLY A 242 11.85 16.28 -20.09
C GLY A 242 13.25 16.13 -19.49
N ASP A 243 13.52 16.99 -18.52
CA ASP A 243 14.84 17.19 -17.94
C ASP A 243 14.94 16.46 -16.59
N ILE A 244 16.17 16.19 -16.15
CA ILE A 244 16.48 15.58 -14.85
C ILE A 244 17.67 16.30 -14.22
N VAL A 245 17.70 16.42 -12.89
CA VAL A 245 18.76 17.15 -12.20
C VAL A 245 20.09 16.40 -12.32
N SER A 246 20.15 15.14 -11.88
CA SER A 246 21.39 14.38 -12.06
C SER A 246 21.24 12.87 -12.16
N ILE A 247 22.13 12.28 -12.95
CA ILE A 247 22.28 10.83 -13.14
C ILE A 247 23.63 10.43 -12.56
N LYS A 248 23.63 9.43 -11.67
CA LYS A 248 24.83 8.96 -10.98
C LYS A 248 25.11 7.49 -11.27
N ASN A 249 26.34 7.16 -11.67
CA ASN A 249 26.89 5.81 -11.74
C ASN A 249 25.94 4.67 -12.20
N PRO A 250 25.21 4.78 -13.32
CA PRO A 250 24.38 3.67 -13.79
C PRO A 250 25.26 2.46 -14.13
N LYS A 251 24.94 1.29 -13.59
CA LYS A 251 25.76 0.08 -13.73
C LYS A 251 25.74 -0.43 -15.17
N SER A 252 24.55 -0.56 -15.77
CA SER A 252 24.38 -1.06 -17.13
C SER A 252 23.06 -0.58 -17.74
N GLY A 253 22.87 -0.86 -19.04
CA GLY A 253 21.65 -0.51 -19.77
C GLY A 253 21.73 0.86 -20.45
N THR A 254 20.60 1.53 -20.63
CA THR A 254 20.49 2.78 -21.40
C THR A 254 19.44 3.72 -20.81
N ILE A 255 19.83 4.98 -20.60
CA ILE A 255 18.95 6.06 -20.19
C ILE A 255 18.87 7.05 -21.36
N ARG A 256 17.66 7.28 -21.88
CA ARG A 256 17.38 8.26 -22.93
C ARG A 256 16.70 9.47 -22.30
N VAL A 257 17.28 10.65 -22.45
CA VAL A 257 16.81 11.89 -21.81
C VAL A 257 17.03 13.08 -22.76
N LYS A 258 16.29 14.18 -22.56
CA LYS A 258 16.48 15.42 -23.35
C LYS A 258 17.58 16.30 -22.79
N HIS A 259 17.60 16.46 -21.48
CA HIS A 259 18.57 17.27 -20.77
C HIS A 259 18.85 16.65 -19.39
N VAL A 260 20.09 16.76 -18.96
CA VAL A 260 20.52 16.39 -17.61
C VAL A 260 21.49 17.46 -17.14
N ASP A 261 21.25 18.04 -15.96
CA ASP A 261 22.08 19.15 -15.47
C ASP A 261 23.47 18.64 -15.07
N GLU A 262 23.55 17.47 -14.46
CA GLU A 262 24.80 16.87 -14.01
C GLU A 262 24.86 15.35 -14.25
N ILE A 263 25.97 14.87 -14.79
CA ILE A 263 26.28 13.44 -14.92
C ILE A 263 27.48 13.12 -14.03
N ILE A 264 27.29 12.25 -13.06
CA ILE A 264 28.29 11.87 -12.05
C ILE A 264 28.75 10.44 -12.32
N ILE A 265 29.97 10.28 -12.86
CA ILE A 265 30.60 8.98 -13.13
C ILE A 265 31.94 8.90 -12.39
N ASP A 266 31.92 8.42 -11.15
CA ASP A 266 33.10 8.22 -10.29
C ASP A 266 33.28 6.76 -9.83
N ASP A 267 32.39 5.85 -10.25
CA ASP A 267 32.53 4.40 -10.10
C ASP A 267 33.06 3.76 -11.40
N GLU A 268 34.17 3.03 -11.33
CA GLU A 268 34.76 2.33 -12.49
C GLU A 268 33.81 1.29 -13.12
N ASN A 269 32.83 0.80 -12.36
CA ASN A 269 31.82 -0.17 -12.79
C ASN A 269 30.59 0.47 -13.41
N ALA A 270 30.50 1.80 -13.46
CA ALA A 270 29.42 2.51 -14.13
C ALA A 270 29.56 2.39 -15.66
N LYS A 271 28.90 1.38 -16.25
CA LYS A 271 28.92 1.10 -17.70
C LYS A 271 27.60 1.41 -18.41
N GLY A 272 26.63 2.01 -17.70
CA GLY A 272 25.36 2.44 -18.28
C GLY A 272 25.56 3.52 -19.36
N LYS A 273 24.74 3.47 -20.42
CA LYS A 273 24.78 4.45 -21.51
C LYS A 273 23.77 5.56 -21.25
N ILE A 274 24.19 6.82 -21.38
CA ILE A 274 23.30 7.98 -21.34
C ILE A 274 23.24 8.56 -22.75
N ILE A 275 22.04 8.65 -23.31
CA ILE A 275 21.78 9.19 -24.65
C ILE A 275 20.95 10.46 -24.47
N ILE A 276 21.54 11.59 -24.88
CA ILE A 276 20.92 12.92 -24.82
C ILE A 276 20.40 13.24 -26.23
N ASN A 277 19.07 13.42 -26.38
CA ASN A 277 18.39 13.66 -27.66
C ASN A 277 17.53 14.93 -27.64
#